data_AF-A0A0N4UCN8-F1
#
_entry.id   AF-A0A0N4UCN8-F1
#
_cell.length_a   1.000
_cell.length_b   1.000
_cell.length_c   1.000
_cell.angle_alpha   90.00
_cell.angle_beta   90.00
_cell.angle_gamma   90.00
#
_symmetry.space_group_name_H-M   'P 1'
#
loop_
_entity.id
_entity.type
_entity.pdbx_description
1 polymer ?
#
loop_
_entity_poly.entity_id
_entity_poly.type
_entity_poly.pdbx_seq_one_letter_code
_entity_poly.pdbx_strand_id
1 'polypeptide(L)'
;MENNDSLSNEIGGWKNVRLDRRFDWVGPPHKLSRIRPIKLRRIQGETVTELAYREALEDLNDWNCRFWCDHNALYERKRREFVEKRESCIVHNDDLSEFYKSFIDERYNKWHKRNFSLLWPALKVNLIRFQRLLRFFSH
;
A
#
# COMPACT_ATOMS: atom_id res chain seq x y z
N MET A 1 10.40 10.49 -16.27
CA MET A 1 11.22 9.28 -16.09
C MET A 1 11.88 9.26 -14.70
N GLU A 2 12.35 10.41 -14.19
CA GLU A 2 12.95 10.56 -12.84
C GLU A 2 12.15 10.02 -11.65
N ASN A 3 10.81 10.10 -11.67
CA ASN A 3 10.01 9.70 -10.52
C ASN A 3 10.06 8.19 -10.28
N ASN A 4 10.06 7.35 -11.32
CA ASN A 4 10.07 5.90 -11.11
C ASN A 4 11.41 5.41 -10.54
N ASP A 5 12.53 6.02 -10.95
CA ASP A 5 13.85 5.62 -10.49
C ASP A 5 14.05 5.99 -9.02
N SER A 6 13.68 7.22 -8.62
CA SER A 6 13.72 7.63 -7.21
C SER A 6 12.82 6.78 -6.32
N LEU A 7 11.60 6.43 -6.78
CA LEU A 7 10.71 5.51 -6.09
C LEU A 7 11.34 4.12 -5.90
N SER A 8 11.96 3.59 -6.96
CA SER A 8 12.59 2.29 -6.92
C SER A 8 13.77 2.26 -5.95
N ASN A 9 14.53 3.36 -5.88
CA ASN A 9 15.67 3.52 -4.98
C ASN A 9 15.24 3.67 -3.52
N GLU A 10 14.22 4.50 -3.23
CA GLU A 10 13.70 4.63 -1.86
C GLU A 10 13.13 3.29 -1.37
N ILE A 11 12.31 2.61 -2.18
CA ILE A 11 11.76 1.28 -1.83
C ILE A 11 12.90 0.26 -1.68
N GLY A 12 13.93 0.33 -2.52
CA GLY A 12 15.11 -0.53 -2.45
C GLY A 12 15.89 -0.38 -1.15
N GLY A 13 16.04 0.85 -0.64
CA GLY A 13 16.74 1.13 0.62
C GLY A 13 16.11 0.43 1.83
N TRP A 14 14.77 0.33 1.86
CA TRP A 14 14.05 -0.29 2.97
C TRP A 14 14.14 -1.83 3.01
N LYS A 15 14.62 -2.47 1.93
CA LYS A 15 14.77 -3.94 1.90
C LYS A 15 15.85 -4.46 2.86
N ASN A 16 16.81 -3.61 3.21
CA ASN A 16 17.99 -3.98 4.01
C ASN A 16 17.92 -3.53 5.48
N VAL A 17 16.74 -3.10 5.96
CA VAL A 17 16.58 -2.68 7.36
C VAL A 17 16.81 -3.87 8.29
N ARG A 18 17.63 -3.66 9.33
CA ARG A 18 17.79 -4.64 10.41
C ARG A 18 16.52 -4.67 11.24
N LEU A 19 15.80 -5.79 11.18
CA LEU A 19 14.57 -6.00 11.93
C LEU A 19 14.87 -6.62 13.29
N ASP A 20 14.32 -6.03 14.35
CA ASP A 20 14.13 -6.77 15.60
C ASP A 20 13.13 -7.90 15.32
N ARG A 21 13.46 -9.13 15.70
CA ARG A 21 12.61 -10.30 15.44
C ARG A 21 11.26 -10.21 16.16
N ARG A 22 11.13 -9.34 17.17
CA ARG A 22 9.92 -9.19 17.97
C ARG A 22 8.89 -8.27 17.33
N PHE A 23 9.32 -7.27 16.57
CA PHE A 23 8.48 -6.16 16.12
C PHE A 23 8.52 -5.98 14.61
N ASP A 24 7.37 -5.60 14.06
CA ASP A 24 7.31 -5.12 12.69
C ASP A 24 7.98 -3.76 12.60
N TRP A 25 8.67 -3.50 11.50
CA TRP A 25 9.28 -2.20 11.24
C TRP A 25 8.37 -1.39 10.31
N VAL A 26 8.20 -0.11 10.66
CA VAL A 26 7.43 0.86 9.89
C VAL A 26 8.30 2.08 9.64
N GLY A 27 8.49 2.42 8.37
CA GLY A 27 9.32 3.55 7.98
C GLY A 27 8.60 4.91 8.01
N PRO A 28 9.34 5.98 7.65
CA PRO A 28 8.74 7.30 7.43
C PRO A 28 7.73 7.27 6.28
N PRO A 29 6.71 8.14 6.28
CA PRO A 29 5.76 8.21 5.19
C PRO A 29 6.47 8.66 3.91
N HIS A 30 6.17 7.98 2.82
CA HIS A 30 6.71 8.31 1.51
C HIS A 30 6.21 9.69 1.05
N LYS A 31 7.07 10.53 0.46
CA LYS A 31 6.76 11.94 0.17
C LYS A 31 5.57 12.12 -0.78
N LEU A 32 5.47 11.29 -1.82
CA LEU A 32 4.42 11.39 -2.83
C LEU A 32 3.16 10.59 -2.48
N SER A 33 3.26 9.26 -2.34
CA SER A 33 2.13 8.40 -1.94
C SER A 33 1.60 8.62 -0.52
N ARG A 34 2.40 9.21 0.39
CA ARG A 34 2.12 9.35 1.83
C ARG A 34 2.00 8.03 2.59
N ILE A 35 2.23 6.89 1.92
CA ILE A 35 2.18 5.56 2.53
C ILE A 35 3.47 5.25 3.26
N ARG A 36 3.37 4.60 4.41
CA ARG A 36 4.53 4.12 5.16
C ARG A 36 4.96 2.75 4.64
N PRO A 37 6.26 2.56 4.35
CA PRO A 37 6.78 1.25 4.03
C PRO A 37 6.75 0.38 5.29
N ILE A 38 6.46 -0.91 5.11
CA ILE A 38 6.43 -1.88 6.21
C ILE A 38 7.41 -3.02 5.92
N LYS A 39 7.99 -3.56 7.00
CA LYS A 39 8.72 -4.81 6.99
C LYS A 39 8.25 -5.66 8.16
N LEU A 40 7.64 -6.79 7.83
CA LEU A 40 7.03 -7.66 8.82
C LEU A 40 8.11 -8.48 9.50
N ARG A 41 7.94 -8.70 10.81
CA ARG A 41 8.83 -9.55 11.58
C ARG A 41 8.82 -10.97 11.03
N ARG A 42 9.98 -11.63 11.15
CA ARG A 42 10.16 -13.04 10.76
C ARG A 42 9.98 -13.92 11.98
N ILE A 43 8.91 -14.70 12.01
CA ILE A 43 8.62 -15.64 13.08
C ILE A 43 9.50 -16.89 12.91
N GLN A 44 10.02 -17.42 14.01
CA GLN A 44 10.78 -18.66 13.96
C GLN A 44 9.84 -19.84 13.71
N GLY A 45 10.19 -20.70 12.76
CA GLY A 45 9.34 -21.84 12.37
C GLY A 45 8.12 -21.45 11.52
N GLU A 46 8.19 -20.33 10.78
CA GLU A 46 7.19 -20.00 9.78
C GLU A 46 6.95 -21.18 8.84
N THR A 47 5.68 -21.53 8.65
CA THR A 47 5.29 -22.41 7.55
C THR A 47 5.49 -21.71 6.22
N VAL A 48 5.63 -22.49 5.15
CA VAL A 48 5.68 -21.98 3.77
C VAL A 48 4.50 -21.04 3.46
N THR A 49 3.31 -21.34 3.99
CA THR A 49 2.12 -20.48 3.82
C THR A 49 2.22 -19.16 4.57
N GLU A 50 2.77 -19.14 5.79
CA GLU A 50 3.01 -17.90 6.54
C GLU A 50 4.07 -17.02 5.89
N LEU A 51 5.16 -17.65 5.45
CA LEU A 51 6.23 -16.98 4.70
C LEU A 51 5.66 -16.30 3.45
N ALA A 52 4.95 -17.05 2.61
CA ALA A 52 4.35 -16.54 1.39
C ALA A 52 3.33 -15.41 1.66
N TYR A 53 2.55 -15.51 2.73
CA TYR A 53 1.62 -14.45 3.12
C TYR A 53 2.35 -13.17 3.58
N ARG A 54 3.41 -13.32 4.36
CA ARG A 54 4.24 -12.19 4.81
C ARG A 54 4.85 -11.46 3.62
N GLU A 55 5.43 -12.18 2.68
CA GLU A 55 5.99 -11.61 1.44
C GLU A 55 4.91 -10.94 0.60
N ALA A 56 3.74 -11.57 0.46
CA ALA A 56 2.62 -10.98 -0.27
C ALA A 56 2.10 -9.68 0.36
N LEU A 57 2.12 -9.56 1.69
CA LEU A 57 1.77 -8.33 2.41
C LEU A 57 2.78 -7.20 2.16
N GLU A 58 4.08 -7.51 2.23
CA GLU A 58 5.15 -6.55 1.93
C GLU A 58 5.05 -6.09 0.46
N ASP A 59 4.86 -7.03 -0.47
CA ASP A 59 4.68 -6.73 -1.89
C ASP A 59 3.42 -5.90 -2.17
N LEU A 60 2.33 -6.16 -1.44
CA LEU A 60 1.11 -5.35 -1.54
C LEU A 60 1.34 -3.94 -1.02
N ASN A 61 2.09 -3.77 0.07
CA ASN A 61 2.43 -2.45 0.60
C ASN A 61 3.29 -1.65 -0.39
N ASP A 62 4.32 -2.28 -0.98
CA ASP A 62 5.15 -1.68 -2.03
C ASP A 62 4.30 -1.30 -3.26
N TRP A 63 3.40 -2.19 -3.68
CA TRP A 63 2.48 -1.93 -4.77
C TRP A 63 1.53 -0.78 -4.46
N ASN A 64 0.96 -0.74 -3.25
CA ASN A 64 0.09 0.34 -2.79
C ASN A 64 0.84 1.68 -2.83
N CYS A 65 2.08 1.72 -2.35
CA CYS A 65 2.92 2.90 -2.42
C CYS A 65 3.06 3.41 -3.87
N ARG A 66 3.45 2.54 -4.82
CA ARG A 66 3.58 2.90 -6.24
C ARG A 66 2.25 3.35 -6.85
N PHE A 67 1.17 2.62 -6.58
CA PHE A 67 -0.17 2.94 -7.06
C PHE A 67 -0.59 4.36 -6.63
N TRP A 68 -0.38 4.70 -5.36
CA TRP A 68 -0.72 6.03 -4.84
C TRP A 68 0.25 7.12 -5.31
N CYS A 69 1.52 6.80 -5.57
CA CYS A 69 2.42 7.73 -6.26
C CYS A 69 1.88 8.11 -7.64
N ASP A 70 1.53 7.12 -8.45
CA ASP A 70 0.99 7.34 -9.80
C ASP A 70 -0.36 8.07 -9.76
N HIS A 71 -1.21 7.71 -8.79
CA HIS A 71 -2.49 8.36 -8.58
C HIS A 71 -2.31 9.83 -8.20
N ASN A 72 -1.46 10.13 -7.22
CA ASN A 72 -1.23 11.49 -6.74
C ASN A 72 -0.54 12.36 -7.82
N ALA A 73 0.42 11.80 -8.57
CA ALA A 73 1.05 12.52 -9.67
C ALA A 73 0.05 12.89 -10.78
N LEU A 74 -0.84 11.95 -11.13
CA LEU A 74 -1.90 12.22 -12.10
C LEU A 74 -2.87 13.27 -11.57
N TYR A 75 -3.28 13.15 -10.31
CA TYR A 75 -4.18 14.08 -9.63
C TYR A 75 -3.63 15.51 -9.66
N GLU A 76 -2.36 15.71 -9.30
CA GLU A 76 -1.73 17.04 -9.29
C GLU A 76 -1.70 17.66 -10.69
N ARG A 77 -1.37 16.87 -11.72
CA ARG A 77 -1.39 17.32 -13.12
C ARG A 77 -2.80 17.76 -13.54
N LYS A 78 -3.79 16.93 -13.22
CA LYS A 78 -5.19 17.15 -13.61
C LYS A 78 -5.82 18.32 -12.86
N ARG A 79 -5.48 18.50 -11.58
CA ARG A 79 -5.84 19.68 -10.79
C ARG A 79 -5.28 20.96 -11.43
N ARG A 80 -4.02 20.94 -11.88
CA ARG A 80 -3.39 22.09 -12.54
C ARG A 80 -4.10 22.47 -13.84
N GLU A 81 -4.34 21.49 -14.72
CA GLU A 81 -5.09 21.71 -15.97
C GLU A 81 -6.47 22.32 -15.72
N PHE A 82 -7.15 21.87 -14.66
CA PHE A 82 -8.48 22.38 -14.29
C PHE A 82 -8.44 23.82 -13.79
N VAL A 83 -7.44 24.18 -12.97
CA VAL A 83 -7.24 25.54 -12.45
C VAL A 83 -6.83 26.50 -13.57
N GLU A 84 -5.86 26.12 -14.41
CA GLU A 84 -5.38 26.96 -15.53
C GLU A 84 -6.50 27.28 -16.53
N LYS A 85 -7.37 26.31 -16.84
CA LYS A 85 -8.50 26.53 -17.76
C LYS A 85 -9.54 27.51 -17.19
N ARG A 86 -9.56 27.75 -15.87
CA ARG A 86 -10.59 28.51 -15.17
C ARG A 86 -10.08 29.78 -14.48
N GLU A 87 -8.89 30.28 -14.82
CA GLU A 87 -8.34 31.52 -14.24
C GLU A 87 -9.27 32.75 -14.35
N SER A 88 -10.31 32.72 -15.19
CA SER A 88 -11.30 33.80 -15.30
C SER A 88 -12.57 33.66 -14.44
N CYS A 89 -12.85 32.51 -13.85
CA CYS A 89 -14.08 32.30 -13.07
C CYS A 89 -13.76 31.63 -11.74
N ILE A 90 -14.26 32.18 -10.64
CA ILE A 90 -14.27 31.55 -9.31
C ILE A 90 -14.60 30.08 -9.51
N VAL A 91 -13.64 29.20 -9.27
CA VAL A 91 -13.83 27.77 -9.44
C VAL A 91 -14.96 27.37 -8.48
N HIS A 92 -16.15 27.13 -9.01
CA HIS A 92 -17.26 26.61 -8.22
C HIS A 92 -16.82 25.28 -7.59
N ASN A 93 -16.87 25.20 -6.27
CA ASN A 93 -16.45 24.03 -5.49
C ASN A 93 -17.13 22.73 -5.94
N ASP A 94 -18.35 22.83 -6.47
CA ASP A 94 -19.16 21.68 -6.88
C ASP A 94 -18.54 20.96 -8.10
N ASP A 95 -18.12 21.71 -9.13
CA ASP A 95 -17.48 21.14 -10.33
C ASP A 95 -16.15 20.47 -10.00
N LEU A 96 -15.39 21.07 -9.06
CA LEU A 96 -14.15 20.52 -8.56
C LEU A 96 -14.41 19.19 -7.83
N SER A 97 -15.52 19.10 -7.08
CA SER A 97 -15.90 17.90 -6.33
C SER A 97 -16.31 16.74 -7.22
N GLU A 98 -17.04 17.00 -8.31
CA GLU A 98 -17.46 15.95 -9.25
C GLU A 98 -16.25 15.38 -9.99
N PHE A 99 -15.36 16.26 -10.45
CA PHE A 99 -14.06 15.87 -11.00
C PHE A 99 -13.26 15.01 -10.02
N TYR A 100 -13.20 15.41 -8.74
CA TYR A 100 -12.51 14.61 -7.72
C TYR A 100 -13.10 13.23 -7.50
N LYS A 101 -14.44 13.10 -7.48
CA LYS A 101 -15.12 11.81 -7.34
C LYS A 101 -14.75 10.86 -8.49
N SER A 102 -14.81 11.33 -9.73
CA SER A 102 -14.49 10.49 -10.89
C SER A 102 -13.05 9.98 -10.88
N PHE A 103 -12.09 10.77 -10.39
CA PHE A 103 -10.68 10.35 -10.27
C PHE A 103 -10.47 9.21 -9.30
N ILE A 104 -11.17 9.23 -8.17
CA ILE A 104 -11.10 8.18 -7.16
C ILE A 104 -11.72 6.90 -7.72
N ASP A 105 -12.97 6.98 -8.19
CA ASP A 105 -13.76 5.81 -8.58
C ASP A 105 -13.10 4.94 -9.66
N GLU A 106 -12.50 5.56 -10.68
CA GLU A 106 -11.87 4.85 -11.80
C GLU A 106 -10.76 3.91 -11.32
N ARG A 107 -9.97 4.34 -10.33
CA ARG A 107 -8.78 3.63 -9.87
C ARG A 107 -9.03 2.82 -8.59
N TYR A 108 -10.03 3.22 -7.79
CA TYR A 108 -10.35 2.60 -6.51
C TYR A 108 -10.73 1.14 -6.66
N ASN A 109 -11.49 0.78 -7.71
CA ASN A 109 -11.86 -0.62 -7.98
C ASN A 109 -10.65 -1.54 -8.16
N LYS A 110 -9.59 -1.07 -8.83
CA LYS A 110 -8.35 -1.85 -9.02
C LYS A 110 -7.59 -2.01 -7.70
N TRP A 111 -7.54 -0.95 -6.91
CA TRP A 111 -6.95 -0.96 -5.58
C TRP A 111 -7.67 -1.93 -4.65
N HIS A 112 -9.00 -1.89 -4.59
CA HIS A 112 -9.81 -2.83 -3.82
C HIS A 112 -9.54 -4.28 -4.20
N LYS A 113 -9.62 -4.61 -5.49
CA LYS A 113 -9.39 -5.99 -5.95
C LYS A 113 -8.03 -6.54 -5.49
N ARG A 114 -6.98 -5.72 -5.55
CA ARG A 114 -5.63 -6.13 -5.11
C ARG A 114 -5.52 -6.28 -3.59
N ASN A 115 -6.12 -5.39 -2.82
CA ASN A 115 -6.08 -5.49 -1.36
C ASN A 115 -6.92 -6.66 -0.84
N PHE A 116 -8.09 -6.89 -1.44
CA PHE A 116 -9.01 -7.97 -1.05
C PHE A 116 -8.50 -9.36 -1.45
N SER A 117 -7.63 -9.47 -2.46
CA SER A 117 -7.07 -10.78 -2.84
C SER A 117 -6.21 -11.41 -1.73
N LEU A 118 -5.66 -10.61 -0.81
CA LEU A 118 -4.90 -11.12 0.33
C LEU A 118 -5.77 -11.64 1.49
N LEU A 119 -7.08 -11.40 1.48
CA LEU A 119 -7.97 -11.90 2.54
C LEU A 119 -7.98 -13.42 2.61
N TRP A 120 -7.91 -14.11 1.45
CA TRP A 120 -7.91 -15.57 1.41
C TRP A 120 -6.61 -16.18 1.97
N PRO A 121 -5.41 -15.75 1.54
CA PRO A 121 -4.15 -16.08 2.21
C PRO A 121 -4.15 -15.76 3.71
N ALA A 122 -4.69 -14.59 4.10
CA ALA A 122 -4.78 -14.18 5.50
C ALA A 122 -5.61 -15.17 6.32
N LEU A 123 -6.78 -15.57 5.80
CA LEU A 123 -7.65 -16.54 6.44
C LEU A 123 -6.93 -17.89 6.63
N LYS A 124 -6.24 -18.38 5.60
CA LYS A 124 -5.47 -19.64 5.68
C LYS A 124 -4.41 -19.59 6.77
N VAL A 125 -3.63 -18.51 6.83
CA VAL A 125 -2.60 -18.32 7.85
C VAL A 125 -3.21 -18.22 9.26
N ASN A 126 -4.32 -17.51 9.40
CA ASN A 126 -5.01 -17.40 10.68
C ASN A 126 -5.54 -18.75 11.17
N LEU A 127 -6.03 -19.62 10.26
CA LEU A 127 -6.43 -20.98 10.62
C LEU A 127 -5.23 -21.82 11.09
N ILE A 128 -4.08 -21.76 10.42
CA ILE A 128 -2.86 -22.45 10.85
C ILE A 128 -2.44 -21.98 12.25
N ARG A 129 -2.42 -20.67 12.48
CA ARG A 129 -2.05 -20.08 13.77
C ARG A 129 -3.03 -20.46 14.88
N PHE A 130 -4.33 -20.46 14.56
CA PHE A 130 -5.38 -20.87 15.49
C PHE A 130 -5.26 -22.36 15.86
N GLN A 131 -5.00 -23.24 14.88
CA GLN A 131 -4.74 -24.66 15.15
C GLN A 131 -3.53 -24.87 16.06
N ARG A 132 -2.43 -24.12 15.87
CA ARG A 132 -1.28 -24.18 16.79
C ARG A 132 -1.63 -23.71 18.19
N LEU A 133 -2.43 -22.64 18.31
CA LEU A 133 -2.88 -22.12 19.59
C LEU A 133 -3.70 -23.17 20.35
N LEU A 134 -4.67 -23.82 19.68
CA LEU A 134 -5.45 -24.89 20.29
C LEU A 134 -4.59 -26.08 20.73
N ARG A 135 -3.59 -26.47 19.93
CA ARG A 135 -2.65 -27.54 20.31
C ARG A 135 -1.79 -27.19 21.52
N PHE A 136 -1.44 -25.92 21.68
CA PHE A 136 -0.66 -25.44 22.82
C PHE A 136 -1.47 -25.47 24.13
N PHE A 137 -2.77 -25.13 24.07
CA PHE A 137 -3.66 -25.20 25.24
C PHE A 137 -4.19 -26.61 25.56
N SER A 138 -4.15 -27.52 24.59
CA SER A 138 -4.60 -28.90 24.78
C SER A 138 -3.58 -29.78 25.55
N HIS A 139 -2.42 -29.25 25.90
CA HIS A 139 -1.37 -29.94 26.65
C HIS A 139 -1.05 -29.21 27.95
#